data_AF-A0A944ZSK7-F1
#
_entry.id   AF-A0A944ZSK7-F1
#
_cell.length_a   1.000
_cell.length_b   1.000
_cell.length_c   1.000
_cell.angle_alpha   90.00
_cell.angle_beta   90.00
_cell.angle_gamma   90.00
#
_symmetry.space_group_name_H-M   'P 1'
#
loop_
_entity.id
_entity.type
_entity.pdbx_description
1 polymer ?
#
loop_
_entity_poly.entity_id
_entity_poly.type
_entity_poly.pdbx_seq_one_letter_code
_entity_poly.pdbx_strand_id
1 'polypeptide(L)' 'MKTQTQLVNNIIGQLNGVKTMMEQDKDCFDTLTQLKAAKSALNSLTMKFLQENFIKCINKCSTKESKEETCKKFFGEILK' A
#
# COMPACT_ATOMS: atom_id res chain seq x y z
N MET A 1 10.25 -8.92 -12.36
CA MET A 1 9.35 -8.60 -11.22
C MET A 1 8.75 -7.21 -11.45
N LYS A 2 7.47 -6.96 -11.15
CA LYS A 2 6.82 -5.65 -11.38
C LYS A 2 7.43 -4.55 -10.50
N THR A 3 7.55 -3.32 -11.00
CA THR A 3 8.01 -2.14 -10.23
C THR A 3 6.93 -1.63 -9.28
N GLN A 4 7.31 -0.81 -8.29
CA GLN A 4 6.36 -0.18 -7.36
C GLN A 4 5.31 0.65 -8.13
N THR A 5 5.74 1.45 -9.11
CA THR A 5 4.83 2.25 -9.96
C THR A 5 3.88 1.38 -10.78
N GLN A 6 4.34 0.24 -11.32
CA GLN A 6 3.48 -0.70 -12.03
C GLN A 6 2.41 -1.32 -11.11
N LEU A 7 2.72 -1.53 -9.83
CA LEU A 7 1.75 -2.02 -8.85
C LEU A 7 0.71 -0.95 -8.52
N VAL A 8 1.13 0.31 -8.35
CA VAL A 8 0.23 1.46 -8.16
C VAL A 8 -0.77 1.56 -9.32
N ASN A 9 -0.29 1.47 -10.57
CA ASN A 9 -1.15 1.53 -11.75
C ASN A 9 -2.21 0.41 -11.75
N ASN A 10 -1.87 -0.79 -11.29
CA ASN A 10 -2.85 -1.89 -11.18
C ASN A 10 -3.92 -1.59 -10.12
N ILE A 11 -3.52 -1.05 -8.95
CA ILE A 11 -4.45 -0.70 -7.87
C ILE A 11 -5.40 0.42 -8.33
N ILE A 12 -4.89 1.43 -9.03
CA ILE A 12 -5.72 2.48 -9.65
C ILE A 12 -6.76 1.86 -10.60
N GLY A 13 -6.34 0.90 -11.43
CA GLY A 13 -7.26 0.15 -12.30
C GLY A 13 -8.35 -0.60 -11.52
N GLN A 14 -7.99 -1.26 -10.41
CA GLN A 14 -8.96 -1.93 -9.54
C GLN A 14 -9.97 -0.94 -8.93
N LEU A 15 -9.50 0.20 -8.44
CA LEU A 15 -10.36 1.23 -7.84
C LEU A 15 -11.27 1.89 -8.88
N ASN A 16 -10.79 2.12 -10.10
CA ASN A 16 -11.63 2.58 -11.21
C ASN A 16 -12.71 1.54 -11.55
N GLY A 17 -12.36 0.25 -11.55
CA GLY A 17 -13.34 -0.83 -11.74
C GLY A 17 -14.42 -0.82 -10.65
N VAL A 18 -14.02 -0.72 -9.38
CA VAL A 18 -14.97 -0.60 -8.24
C VAL A 18 -15.87 0.61 -8.41
N LYS A 19 -15.32 1.77 -8.80
CA LYS A 19 -16.11 2.98 -9.07
C LYS A 19 -17.18 2.72 -10.12
N THR A 20 -16.82 2.13 -11.27
CA THR A 20 -17.80 1.78 -12.32
C THR A 20 -18.85 0.79 -11.82
N MET A 21 -18.48 -0.18 -10.98
CA MET A 21 -19.44 -1.13 -10.40
C MET A 21 -20.48 -0.43 -9.52
N MET A 22 -20.05 0.55 -8.72
CA MET A 22 -20.94 1.38 -7.90
C MET A 22 -21.85 2.27 -8.75
N GLU A 23 -21.31 2.91 -9.80
CA GLU A 23 -22.09 3.74 -10.72
C GLU A 23 -23.13 2.94 -11.53
N GLN A 24 -22.91 1.64 -11.70
CA GLN A 24 -23.80 0.72 -12.41
C GLN A 24 -24.70 -0.11 -11.48
N ASP A 25 -24.73 0.18 -10.17
CA ASP A 25 -25.47 -0.58 -9.16
C ASP A 25 -25.26 -2.11 -9.27
N LYS A 26 -24.01 -2.52 -9.47
CA LYS A 26 -23.63 -3.95 -9.49
C LYS A 26 -23.86 -4.59 -8.11
N ASP A 27 -23.92 -5.92 -8.11
CA ASP A 27 -24.12 -6.70 -6.90
C ASP A 27 -23.15 -6.29 -5.76
N CYS A 28 -23.72 -6.20 -4.55
CA CYS A 28 -23.01 -5.71 -3.38
C CYS A 28 -21.87 -6.65 -2.97
N PHE A 29 -22.05 -7.97 -3.12
CA PHE A 29 -21.04 -8.95 -2.76
C PHE A 29 -19.87 -8.95 -3.74
N ASP A 30 -20.15 -8.81 -5.04
CA ASP A 30 -19.11 -8.66 -6.07
C ASP A 30 -18.29 -7.39 -5.86
N THR A 31 -18.97 -6.26 -5.63
CA THR A 31 -18.31 -4.97 -5.36
C THR A 31 -17.45 -5.03 -4.10
N LEU A 32 -17.96 -5.66 -3.03
CA LEU A 32 -17.21 -5.89 -1.79
C LEU A 32 -15.97 -6.78 -2.02
N THR A 33 -16.10 -7.79 -2.87
CA THR A 33 -14.99 -8.69 -3.21
C THR A 33 -13.88 -7.94 -3.95
N GLN A 34 -14.23 -7.06 -4.90
CA GLN A 34 -13.25 -6.23 -5.59
C GLN A 34 -12.58 -5.21 -4.67
N LEU A 35 -13.33 -4.61 -3.73
CA LEU A 35 -12.75 -3.74 -2.69
C LEU A 35 -11.73 -4.50 -1.82
N LYS A 36 -12.05 -5.72 -1.39
CA LYS A 36 -11.12 -6.57 -0.62
C LYS A 36 -9.87 -6.91 -1.43
N ALA A 37 -10.02 -7.19 -2.73
CA ALA A 37 -8.89 -7.44 -3.63
C ALA A 37 -7.97 -6.20 -3.75
N ALA A 38 -8.56 -5.01 -3.92
CA ALA A 38 -7.81 -3.75 -3.98
C ALA A 38 -7.06 -3.48 -2.66
N LYS A 39 -7.72 -3.69 -1.51
CA LYS A 39 -7.09 -3.58 -0.19
C LYS A 39 -5.90 -4.54 -0.03
N SER A 40 -6.05 -5.79 -0.46
CA SER A 40 -4.96 -6.79 -0.40
C SER A 40 -3.77 -6.39 -1.29
N ALA A 41 -4.05 -5.88 -2.50
CA ALA A 41 -3.02 -5.40 -3.40
C ALA A 41 -2.27 -4.18 -2.83
N LEU A 42 -3.00 -3.24 -2.19
CA LEU A 42 -2.41 -2.10 -1.49
C LEU A 42 -1.51 -2.56 -0.33
N ASN A 43 -1.97 -3.46 0.52
CA ASN A 43 -1.16 -4.01 1.62
C ASN A 43 0.13 -4.66 1.10
N SER A 44 0.04 -5.42 0.01
CA SER A 44 1.20 -6.06 -0.63
C SER A 44 2.20 -5.03 -1.14
N LEU A 45 1.72 -3.94 -1.76
CA LEU A 45 2.56 -2.83 -2.18
C LEU A 45 3.22 -2.13 -0.98
N THR A 46 2.47 -1.86 0.09
CA THR A 46 2.99 -1.24 1.32
C THR A 46 4.15 -2.05 1.89
N MET A 47 3.98 -3.37 2.03
CA MET A 47 5.04 -4.25 2.54
C MET A 47 6.28 -4.27 1.64
N LYS A 48 6.07 -4.31 0.32
CA LYS A 48 7.17 -4.25 -0.65
C LYS A 48 7.92 -2.92 -0.58
N PHE A 49 7.18 -1.81 -0.54
CA PHE A 49 7.76 -0.48 -0.42
C PHE A 49 8.63 -0.38 0.83
N LEU A 50 8.14 -0.91 1.94
CA LEU A 50 8.84 -0.93 3.21
C LEU A 50 10.12 -1.77 3.13
N GLN A 51 10.06 -3.00 2.62
CA GLN A 51 11.25 -3.85 2.45
C GLN A 51 12.34 -3.17 1.61
N GLU A 52 11.97 -2.50 0.52
CA GLU A 52 12.93 -1.91 -0.43
C GLU A 52 13.47 -0.54 0.02
N ASN A 53 12.74 0.19 0.87
CA ASN A 53 13.08 1.58 1.23
C ASN A 53 13.38 1.79 2.72
N PHE A 54 13.02 0.87 3.62
CA PHE A 54 13.26 1.02 5.06
C PHE A 54 14.74 1.22 5.38
N ILE A 55 15.60 0.35 4.85
CA ILE A 55 17.07 0.45 5.03
C ILE A 55 17.59 1.77 4.46
N LYS A 56 17.07 2.21 3.29
CA LYS A 56 17.46 3.48 2.68
C LYS A 56 17.04 4.67 3.54
N CYS A 57 15.87 4.64 4.16
CA CYS A 57 15.39 5.67 5.10
C CYS A 57 16.28 5.73 6.34
N ILE A 58 16.58 4.59 6.98
CA ILE A 58 17.44 4.54 8.17
C ILE A 58 18.87 5.01 7.85
N ASN A 59 19.39 4.67 6.67
CA ASN A 59 20.73 5.07 6.25
C ASN A 59 20.86 6.57 5.97
N LYS A 60 19.75 7.29 5.74
CA LYS A 60 19.74 8.76 5.64
C LYS A 60 19.78 9.45 6.99
N CYS A 61 19.52 8.74 8.09
CA CYS A 61 19.54 9.30 9.44
C CYS A 61 20.97 9.37 9.98
N SER A 62 21.39 10.56 10.42
CA SER A 62 22.77 10.83 10.86
C SER A 62 23.03 10.43 12.31
N THR A 63 22.00 10.41 13.17
CA THR A 63 22.13 10.16 14.62
C THR A 63 21.39 8.90 15.05
N LYS A 64 21.77 8.32 16.19
CA LYS A 64 21.09 7.14 16.74
C LYS A 64 19.63 7.45 17.14
N GLU A 65 19.38 8.63 17.72
CA GLU A 65 18.02 9.09 18.06
C GLU A 65 17.13 9.23 16.82
N SER A 66 17.64 9.85 15.73
CA SER A 66 16.84 9.99 14.50
C SER A 66 16.53 8.64 13.83
N LYS A 67 17.42 7.65 13.94
CA LYS A 67 17.16 6.28 13.49
C LYS A 67 16.04 5.63 14.32
N GLU A 68 16.11 5.76 15.64
CA GLU A 68 15.10 5.18 16.54
C GLU A 68 13.71 5.81 16.33
N GLU A 69 13.65 7.13 16.14
CA GLU A 69 12.41 7.84 15.83
C GLU A 69 11.83 7.41 14.47
N THR A 70 12.69 7.27 13.46
CA THR A 70 12.27 6.81 12.12
C THR A 70 11.74 5.38 12.17
N CYS A 71 12.40 4.49 12.92
CA CYS A 71 11.88 3.15 13.19
C CYS A 71 10.50 3.20 13.85
N LYS A 72 10.32 4.00 14.92
CA LYS A 72 9.03 4.14 15.61
C LYS A 72 7.91 4.61 14.67
N LYS A 73 8.20 5.58 13.79
CA LYS A 73 7.24 6.05 12.76
C LYS A 73 6.85 4.92 11.80
N PHE A 74 7.82 4.17 11.27
CA PHE A 74 7.56 3.06 10.35
C PHE A 74 6.76 1.93 11.00
N PHE A 75 7.10 1.53 12.24
CA PHE A 75 6.34 0.51 12.97
C PHE A 75 4.93 0.99 13.34
N GLY A 76 4.76 2.28 13.66
CA GLY A 76 3.45 2.87 13.95
C GLY A 76 2.49 2.86 12.77
N GLU A 77 3.00 2.97 11.53
CA GLU A 77 2.18 2.91 10.31
C GLU A 77 1.84 1.46 9.89
N ILE A 78 2.63 0.46 10.28
CA ILE A 78 2.31 -0.96 10.00
C ILE A 78 1.30 -1.54 11.00
N LEU A 79 1.39 -1.16 12.27
CA LEU A 79 0.63 -1.78 13.37
C LEU A 79 -0.76 -1.15 13.59
N LYS A 80 -1.11 -0.12 12.83
CA LYS A 80 -2.46 0.45 12.77
C LYS A 80 -3.33 -0.30 11.76
#